data_AF-A0A5L8KBP5-F1
#
_entry.id   AF-A0A5L8KBP5-F1
#
_cell.length_a   1.000
_cell.length_b   1.000
_cell.length_c   1.000
_cell.angle_alpha   90.00
_cell.angle_beta   90.00
_cell.angle_gamma   90.00
#
_symmetry.space_group_name_H-M   'P 1'
#
loop_
_entity.id
_entity.type
_entity.pdbx_description
1 polymer ?
#
loop_
_entity_poly.entity_id
_entity_poly.type
_entity_poly.pdbx_seq_one_letter_code
_entity_poly.pdbx_strand_id
1 'polypeptide(L)'
;MIDIYPYILIIHLFCAIFFIGFLFTDVFLLRKLNLDIKNTIKIMPPIVLILFLSGLYLAHFHLNSLNWIFICKIFFALCIFILILFSLFYKIILKKQNPFHAYIHPIVFIFTIIIVICAKLMFYIVI
;
A
#
# COMPACT_ATOMS: atom_id res chain seq x y z
N MET A 1 5.91 2.97 -30.62
CA MET A 1 5.14 2.28 -29.56
C MET A 1 5.16 3.22 -28.37
N ILE A 2 4.00 3.63 -27.84
CA ILE A 2 3.99 4.50 -26.65
C ILE A 2 4.49 3.66 -25.48
N ASP A 3 5.57 4.09 -24.84
CA ASP A 3 6.05 3.46 -23.62
C ASP A 3 5.02 3.71 -22.52
N ILE A 4 4.22 2.69 -22.23
CA ILE A 4 3.13 2.74 -21.25
C ILE A 4 3.68 2.83 -19.81
N TYR A 5 4.94 2.43 -19.61
CA TYR A 5 5.63 2.41 -18.32
C TYR A 5 5.54 3.71 -17.51
N PRO A 6 5.94 4.90 -18.04
CA PRO A 6 5.88 6.16 -17.30
C PRO A 6 4.46 6.54 -16.86
N TYR A 7 3.44 6.25 -17.67
CA TYR A 7 2.04 6.55 -17.33
C TYR A 7 1.56 5.71 -16.15
N ILE A 8 1.90 4.42 -16.12
CA ILE A 8 1.52 3.54 -15.00
C ILE A 8 2.32 3.90 -13.74
N LEU A 9 3.59 4.28 -13.88
CA LEU A 9 4.39 4.77 -12.75
C LEU A 9 3.73 6.01 -12.10
N ILE A 10 3.24 6.97 -12.89
CA ILE A 10 2.54 8.15 -12.38
C ILE A 10 1.28 7.74 -11.61
N ILE A 11 0.45 6.87 -12.20
CA ILE A 11 -0.79 6.38 -11.55
C ILE A 11 -0.47 5.65 -10.24
N HIS A 12 0.57 4.81 -10.24
CA HIS A 12 1.03 4.07 -9.07
C HIS A 12 1.46 5.02 -7.94
N LEU A 13 2.29 6.03 -8.26
CA LEU A 13 2.74 7.03 -7.29
C LEU A 13 1.58 7.84 -6.74
N PHE A 14 0.62 8.23 -7.57
CA PHE A 14 -0.56 8.96 -7.14
C PHE A 14 -1.41 8.15 -6.15
N CYS A 15 -1.62 6.86 -6.45
CA CYS A 15 -2.30 5.94 -5.53
C CYS A 15 -1.51 5.76 -4.22
N ALA A 16 -0.18 5.71 -4.29
CA ALA A 16 0.67 5.55 -3.10
C ALA A 16 0.58 6.76 -2.17
N ILE A 17 0.54 7.97 -2.73
CA ILE A 17 0.38 9.21 -1.96
C ILE A 17 -0.95 9.22 -1.21
N PHE A 18 -2.06 8.88 -1.89
CA PHE A 18 -3.38 8.80 -1.23
C PHE A 18 -3.43 7.73 -0.15
N PHE A 19 -2.86 6.55 -0.42
CA PHE A 19 -2.83 5.45 0.54
C PHE A 19 -2.05 5.83 1.80
N ILE A 20 -0.85 6.39 1.65
CA ILE A 20 -0.01 6.85 2.77
C ILE A 20 -0.69 7.99 3.52
N GLY A 21 -1.27 8.98 2.82
CA GLY A 21 -1.94 10.12 3.44
C GLY A 21 -3.16 9.70 4.27
N PHE A 22 -3.92 8.73 3.79
CA PHE A 22 -5.02 8.16 4.59
C PHE A 22 -4.50 7.39 5.80
N LEU A 23 -3.49 6.52 5.64
CA LEU A 23 -2.92 5.78 6.77
C LEU A 23 -2.37 6.73 7.83
N PHE A 24 -1.72 7.82 7.41
CA PHE A 24 -1.27 8.88 8.30
C PHE A 24 -2.44 9.51 9.07
N THR A 25 -3.52 9.86 8.36
CA THR A 25 -4.70 10.46 8.98
C THR A 25 -5.40 9.49 9.94
N ASP A 26 -5.49 8.21 9.59
CA ASP A 26 -6.09 7.16 10.42
C ASP A 26 -5.29 6.94 11.72
N VAL A 27 -3.97 6.82 11.61
CA VAL A 27 -3.06 6.53 12.73
C VAL A 27 -2.92 7.73 13.68
N PHE A 28 -2.73 8.94 13.15
CA PHE A 28 -2.42 10.12 13.96
C PHE A 28 -3.63 10.98 14.32
N LEU A 29 -4.62 11.08 13.42
CA LEU A 29 -5.72 12.04 13.55
C LEU A 29 -6.99 11.37 14.10
N LEU A 30 -7.53 10.37 13.41
CA LEU A 30 -8.82 9.76 13.78
C LEU A 30 -8.75 9.07 15.14
N ARG A 31 -7.66 8.36 15.41
CA ARG A 31 -7.46 7.65 16.69
C ARG A 31 -7.34 8.59 17.89
N LYS A 32 -6.92 9.84 17.67
CA LYS A 32 -6.67 10.81 18.75
C LYS A 32 -7.82 11.79 18.94
N LEU A 33 -8.58 12.08 17.89
CA LEU A 33 -9.65 13.10 17.90
C LEU A 33 -11.08 12.51 17.89
N ASN A 34 -11.25 11.18 17.86
CA ASN A 34 -12.58 10.52 17.80
C ASN A 34 -13.50 11.08 16.70
N LEU A 35 -12.92 11.52 15.57
CA LEU A 35 -13.67 12.07 14.45
C LEU A 35 -14.25 10.91 13.61
N ASP A 36 -15.58 10.82 13.57
CA ASP A 36 -16.31 9.71 12.96
C ASP A 36 -16.51 9.96 11.45
N ILE A 37 -15.50 9.69 10.63
CA ILE A 37 -15.53 9.93 9.18
C ILE A 37 -16.00 8.66 8.44
N LYS A 38 -17.31 8.40 8.49
CA LYS A 38 -17.92 7.18 7.92
C LYS A 38 -17.84 7.05 6.39
N ASN A 39 -17.77 8.16 5.66
CA ASN A 39 -17.83 8.13 4.18
C ASN A 39 -16.46 7.87 3.52
N THR A 40 -15.36 8.28 4.14
CA THR A 40 -14.00 8.16 3.54
C THR A 40 -13.52 6.71 3.50
N ILE A 41 -14.01 5.85 4.40
CA ILE A 41 -13.61 4.44 4.52
C ILE A 41 -14.04 3.60 3.29
N LYS A 42 -15.04 4.06 2.51
CA LYS A 42 -15.58 3.30 1.37
C LYS A 42 -14.76 3.48 0.08
N ILE A 43 -14.02 4.59 -0.04
CA ILE A 43 -13.21 4.92 -1.22
C ILE A 43 -11.83 4.27 -1.16
N MET A 44 -11.37 3.84 0.02
CA MET A 44 -10.03 3.30 0.19
C MET A 44 -9.79 1.92 -0.49
N PRO A 45 -10.68 0.92 -0.38
CA PRO A 45 -10.47 -0.39 -1.00
C PRO A 45 -10.12 -0.37 -2.51
N PRO A 46 -10.83 0.40 -3.37
CA PRO A 46 -10.47 0.46 -4.79
C PRO A 46 -9.10 1.13 -5.03
N ILE A 47 -8.73 2.16 -4.28
CA ILE A 47 -7.41 2.82 -4.42
C ILE A 47 -6.28 1.82 -4.11
N VAL A 48 -6.41 1.05 -3.04
CA VAL A 48 -5.44 0.00 -2.68
C VAL A 48 -5.34 -1.06 -3.77
N LEU A 49 -6.47 -1.45 -4.36
CA LEU A 49 -6.50 -2.46 -5.41
C LEU A 49 -5.75 -1.97 -6.66
N ILE A 50 -5.99 -0.73 -7.09
CA ILE A 50 -5.28 -0.08 -8.19
C ILE A 50 -3.79 0.06 -7.87
N LEU A 51 -3.43 0.41 -6.63
CA LEU A 51 -2.04 0.49 -6.16
C LEU A 51 -1.32 -0.86 -6.32
N PHE A 52 -1.94 -1.96 -5.88
CA PHE A 52 -1.35 -3.29 -6.01
C PHE A 52 -1.24 -3.76 -7.45
N LEU A 53 -2.30 -3.58 -8.26
CA LEU A 53 -2.28 -3.93 -9.68
C LEU A 53 -1.19 -3.18 -10.45
N SER A 54 -1.11 -1.86 -10.26
CA SER A 54 -0.08 -1.03 -10.90
C SER A 54 1.33 -1.38 -10.40
N GLY A 55 1.48 -1.69 -9.11
CA GLY A 55 2.76 -2.11 -8.53
C GLY A 55 3.25 -3.46 -9.07
N LEU A 56 2.35 -4.45 -9.20
CA LEU A 56 2.65 -5.75 -9.80
C LEU A 56 3.04 -5.61 -11.28
N TYR A 57 2.33 -4.74 -12.02
CA TYR A 57 2.67 -4.46 -13.41
C TYR A 57 4.07 -3.85 -13.53
N LEU A 58 4.43 -2.86 -12.71
CA LEU A 58 5.78 -2.29 -12.69
C LEU A 58 6.85 -3.32 -12.28
N ALA A 59 6.52 -4.19 -11.34
CA ALA A 59 7.42 -5.25 -10.90
C ALA A 59 7.73 -6.24 -12.04
N HIS A 60 6.75 -6.54 -12.90
CA HIS A 60 6.96 -7.40 -14.07
C HIS A 60 8.08 -6.90 -15.00
N PHE A 61 8.17 -5.58 -15.22
CA PHE A 61 9.26 -4.97 -16.01
C PHE A 61 10.64 -5.11 -15.35
N HIS A 62 10.69 -5.26 -14.02
CA HIS A 62 11.93 -5.32 -13.25
C HIS A 62 12.31 -6.77 -12.85
N LEU A 63 11.55 -7.79 -13.27
CA LEU A 63 11.82 -9.19 -12.92
C LEU A 63 13.18 -9.70 -13.40
N ASN A 64 13.71 -9.15 -14.50
CA ASN A 64 15.05 -9.51 -14.98
C ASN A 64 16.19 -8.98 -14.10
N SER A 65 15.94 -7.98 -13.24
CA SER A 65 16.94 -7.40 -12.33
C SER A 65 16.59 -7.74 -10.88
N LEU A 66 16.67 -9.05 -10.57
CA LEU A 66 16.40 -9.61 -9.25
C LEU A 66 17.48 -9.18 -8.24
N ASN A 67 17.29 -8.02 -7.63
CA ASN A 67 18.10 -7.52 -6.54
C ASN A 67 17.49 -7.87 -5.17
N TRP A 68 18.33 -8.08 -4.16
CA TRP A 68 17.90 -8.32 -2.78
C TRP A 68 16.95 -7.24 -2.25
N ILE A 69 17.19 -5.97 -2.60
CA ILE A 69 16.36 -4.82 -2.21
C ILE A 69 14.97 -4.90 -2.86
N PHE A 70 14.91 -5.35 -4.12
CA PHE A 70 13.66 -5.51 -4.86
C PHE A 70 12.81 -6.64 -4.26
N ILE A 71 13.44 -7.78 -3.93
CA ILE A 71 12.77 -8.90 -3.24
C ILE A 71 12.25 -8.47 -1.88
N CYS A 72 13.05 -7.73 -1.11
CA CYS A 72 12.65 -7.20 0.20
C CYS A 72 11.40 -6.30 0.10
N LYS A 73 11.37 -5.39 -0.88
CA LYS A 73 10.20 -4.55 -1.15
C LYS A 73 8.96 -5.38 -1.49
N ILE A 74 9.08 -6.38 -2.37
CA ILE A 74 7.97 -7.26 -2.74
C ILE A 74 7.46 -8.05 -1.54
N PHE A 75 8.35 -8.56 -0.69
CA PHE A 75 7.99 -9.28 0.53
C PHE A 75 7.12 -8.42 1.45
N PHE A 76 7.54 -7.18 1.75
CA PHE A 76 6.74 -6.25 2.56
C PHE A 76 5.40 -5.90 1.89
N ALA A 77 5.39 -5.69 0.57
CA ALA A 77 4.15 -5.42 -0.17
C ALA A 77 3.16 -6.60 -0.07
N LEU A 78 3.64 -7.85 -0.18
CA LEU A 78 2.81 -9.04 -0.01
C LEU A 78 2.30 -9.18 1.43
N CYS A 79 3.12 -8.90 2.45
CA CYS A 79 2.66 -8.87 3.84
C CYS A 79 1.50 -7.87 4.04
N ILE A 80 1.62 -6.66 3.47
CA ILE A 80 0.54 -5.66 3.49
C ILE A 80 -0.70 -6.20 2.75
N PHE A 81 -0.52 -6.81 1.58
CA PHE A 81 -1.63 -7.36 0.80
C PHE A 81 -2.42 -8.40 1.60
N ILE A 82 -1.72 -9.32 2.27
CA ILE A 82 -2.34 -10.36 3.10
C ILE A 82 -3.09 -9.72 4.28
N LEU A 83 -2.50 -8.73 4.97
CA LEU A 83 -3.17 -8.02 6.07
C LEU A 83 -4.45 -7.31 5.61
N ILE A 84 -4.41 -6.67 4.44
CA ILE A 84 -5.56 -5.98 3.87
C ILE A 84 -6.62 -7.00 3.43
N LEU A 85 -6.23 -8.08 2.74
CA LEU A 85 -7.16 -9.13 2.31
C LEU A 85 -7.84 -9.79 3.51
N PHE A 86 -7.09 -10.07 4.58
CA PHE A 86 -7.62 -10.56 5.84
C PHE A 86 -8.60 -9.56 6.47
N SER A 87 -8.25 -8.28 6.54
CA SER A 87 -9.15 -7.26 7.06
C SER A 87 -10.43 -7.08 6.20
N LEU A 88 -10.31 -7.22 4.89
CA LEU A 88 -11.43 -7.08 3.96
C LEU A 88 -12.35 -8.30 4.03
N PHE A 89 -11.77 -9.51 4.15
CA PHE A 89 -12.49 -10.76 4.37
C PHE A 89 -13.36 -10.69 5.63
N TYR A 90 -12.80 -10.26 6.77
CA TYR A 90 -13.57 -10.10 8.00
C TYR A 90 -14.69 -9.04 7.88
N LYS A 91 -14.43 -7.93 7.19
CA LYS A 91 -15.42 -6.87 7.01
C LYS A 91 -16.57 -7.26 6.08
N ILE A 92 -16.26 -7.95 4.98
CA ILE A 92 -17.24 -8.31 3.93
C ILE A 92 -18.00 -9.58 4.29
N ILE A 93 -17.31 -10.63 4.77
CA ILE A 93 -17.91 -11.95 5.00
C ILE A 93 -18.44 -12.09 6.43
N LEU A 94 -17.71 -11.63 7.44
CA LEU A 94 -18.14 -11.74 8.83
C LEU A 94 -19.03 -10.60 9.32
N LYS A 95 -19.16 -9.49 8.55
CA LYS A 95 -19.92 -8.27 8.92
C LYS A 95 -19.63 -7.73 10.33
N LYS A 96 -18.54 -8.17 10.96
CA LYS A 96 -18.06 -7.75 12.27
C LYS A 96 -16.86 -6.85 12.09
N GLN A 97 -16.74 -5.83 12.93
CA GLN A 97 -15.53 -5.04 13.00
C GLN A 97 -14.38 -5.94 13.45
N ASN A 98 -13.30 -5.93 12.69
CA ASN A 98 -12.13 -6.73 13.01
C ASN A 98 -11.52 -6.19 14.33
N PRO A 99 -11.39 -6.99 15.41
CA PRO A 99 -10.92 -6.50 16.71
C PRO A 99 -9.47 -5.97 16.66
N PHE A 100 -8.72 -6.30 15.60
CA PHE A 100 -7.35 -5.82 15.37
C PHE A 100 -7.25 -4.67 14.36
N HIS A 101 -8.37 -4.09 13.90
CA HIS A 101 -8.36 -2.98 12.93
C HIS A 101 -7.46 -1.82 13.38
N ALA A 102 -7.46 -1.54 14.69
CA ALA A 102 -6.71 -0.44 15.26
C ALA A 102 -5.18 -0.65 15.31
N TYR A 103 -4.69 -1.88 15.11
CA TYR A 103 -3.26 -2.20 15.05
C TYR A 103 -2.77 -2.46 13.62
N ILE A 104 -3.65 -2.92 12.74
CA ILE A 104 -3.31 -3.20 11.33
C ILE A 104 -2.86 -1.92 10.63
N HIS A 105 -3.57 -0.79 10.77
CA HIS A 105 -3.20 0.46 10.09
C HIS A 105 -1.84 1.02 10.51
N PRO A 106 -1.48 1.11 11.80
CA PRO A 106 -0.12 1.50 12.21
C PRO A 106 0.97 0.58 11.66
N ILE A 107 0.75 -0.75 11.67
CA ILE A 107 1.73 -1.72 11.15
C ILE A 107 1.91 -1.53 9.63
N VAL A 108 0.81 -1.41 8.90
CA VAL A 108 0.84 -1.18 7.45
C VAL A 108 1.51 0.15 7.13
N PHE A 109 1.30 1.19 7.94
CA PHE A 109 1.98 2.48 7.78
C PHE A 109 3.50 2.34 7.92
N ILE A 110 3.97 1.65 8.96
CA ILE A 110 5.41 1.38 9.16
C ILE A 110 6.00 0.60 7.98
N PHE A 111 5.34 -0.47 7.54
CA PHE A 111 5.78 -1.24 6.38
C PHE A 111 5.80 -0.41 5.10
N THR A 112 4.83 0.50 4.92
CA THR A 112 4.80 1.39 3.75
C THR A 112 5.97 2.38 3.75
N ILE A 113 6.37 2.90 4.91
CA ILE A 113 7.58 3.73 5.04
C ILE A 113 8.83 2.92 4.66
N ILE A 114 8.97 1.69 5.16
CA ILE A 114 10.09 0.80 4.81
C ILE A 114 10.15 0.59 3.30
N ILE A 115 8.99 0.33 2.65
CA ILE A 115 8.90 0.16 1.19
C ILE A 115 9.38 1.41 0.44
N VAL A 116 9.01 2.61 0.87
CA VAL A 116 9.44 3.88 0.25
C VAL A 116 10.95 4.05 0.36
N ILE A 117 11.53 3.75 1.52
CA ILE A 117 12.99 3.80 1.72
C ILE A 117 13.68 2.78 0.82
N CYS A 118 13.22 1.53 0.77
CA CYS A 118 13.75 0.49 -0.12
C CYS A 118 13.66 0.91 -1.59
N ALA A 119 12.54 1.52 -2.01
CA ALA A 119 12.37 2.01 -3.38
C ALA A 119 13.38 3.10 -3.73
N LYS A 120 13.66 4.02 -2.80
CA LYS A 120 14.66 5.07 -3.01
C LYS A 120 16.09 4.52 -3.00
N LEU A 121 16.40 3.56 -2.13
CA LEU A 121 17.71 2.91 -2.06
C LEU A 121 18.04 2.14 -3.34
N MET A 122 17.04 1.52 -3.98
CA MET A 122 17.21 0.87 -5.27
C MET A 122 17.74 1.86 -6.34
N PHE A 123 17.26 3.11 -6.33
CA PHE A 123 17.76 4.14 -7.24
C PHE A 123 19.22 4.56 -6.99
N TYR A 124 19.77 4.33 -5.80
CA TYR A 124 21.16 4.69 -5.48
C TYR A 124 22.15 3.53 -5.59
N ILE A 125 21.68 2.28 -5.42
CA ILE A 125 22.52 1.08 -5.34
C ILE A 125 22.50 0.28 -6.65
N VAL A 126 21.41 0.35 -7.41
CA VAL A 126 21.18 -0.49 -8.61
C VAL A 126 21.34 0.27 -9.92
N ILE A 127 21.33 1.61 -9.89
CA ILE A 127 21.76 2.46 -11.03
C ILE A 127 23.27 2.53 -11.04
#